data_AF-A0A382L3A2-F1
#
_entry.id   AF-A0A382L3A2-F1
#
_cell.length_a   1.000
_cell.length_b   1.000
_cell.length_c   1.000
_cell.angle_alpha   90.00
_cell.angle_beta   90.00
_cell.angle_gamma   90.00
#
_symmetry.space_group_name_H-M   'P 1'
#
loop_
_entity.id
_entity.type
_entity.pdbx_description
1 polymer ?
#
loop_
_entity_poly.entity_id
_entity_poly.type
_entity_poly.pdbx_seq_one_letter_code
_entity_poly.pdbx_strand_id
1 'polypeptide(L)'
;MINAGDLRPSQLLTYSGPGSIVNTRYDAVMIYGCNVWPQEEKKRYKILHHELLQQKLNISSIRMPLSHDRSFNIPCFSFPTWSVCENCQTLQKHPTSPKNSMGFVCWYCEKNGVKKEDCRLTHARFAVICKKGHIDEFPWEEWVHHDKPNNKCEKKPGSPFMKFAARQESSALKDYAITCLSCHNAYRTCSGATDIRP
;
A
#
# COMPACT_ATOMS: atom_id res chain seq x y z
N MET A 1 -6.84 -1.00 -13.24
CA MET A 1 -6.20 0.31 -13.00
C MET A 1 -6.89 0.92 -11.81
N ILE A 2 -6.12 1.28 -10.79
CA ILE A 2 -6.63 1.87 -9.56
C ILE A 2 -7.12 3.29 -9.84
N ASN A 3 -8.23 3.64 -9.20
CA ASN A 3 -8.83 4.95 -9.37
C ASN A 3 -8.28 5.90 -8.31
N ALA A 4 -7.17 6.56 -8.62
CA ALA A 4 -6.79 7.79 -7.94
C ALA A 4 -7.70 8.98 -8.34
N GLY A 5 -8.80 8.75 -9.05
CA GLY A 5 -9.68 9.77 -9.64
C GLY A 5 -10.50 10.59 -8.65
N ASP A 6 -10.33 10.37 -7.35
CA ASP A 6 -10.77 11.32 -6.32
C ASP A 6 -9.72 12.42 -6.04
N LEU A 7 -8.51 12.31 -6.59
CA LEU A 7 -7.47 13.33 -6.47
C LEU A 7 -7.75 14.52 -7.38
N ARG A 8 -7.81 15.70 -6.78
CA ARG A 8 -7.80 16.96 -7.52
C ARG A 8 -6.41 17.19 -8.12
N PRO A 9 -6.28 17.78 -9.32
CA PRO A 9 -4.97 18.08 -9.91
C PRO A 9 -4.05 18.90 -9.01
N SER A 10 -4.59 19.80 -8.17
CA SER A 10 -3.80 20.55 -7.19
C SER A 10 -3.18 19.67 -6.10
N GLN A 11 -3.84 18.57 -5.70
CA GLN A 11 -3.29 17.65 -4.71
C GLN A 11 -2.07 16.90 -5.27
N LEU A 12 -2.07 16.54 -6.56
CA LEU A 12 -0.93 15.92 -7.24
C LEU A 12 0.31 16.81 -7.24
N LEU A 13 0.13 18.13 -7.38
CA LEU A 13 1.24 19.08 -7.42
C LEU A 13 1.87 19.32 -6.04
N THR A 14 1.06 19.34 -4.98
CA THR A 14 1.53 19.77 -3.66
C THR A 14 1.94 18.61 -2.75
N TYR A 15 1.15 17.53 -2.71
CA TYR A 15 1.32 16.46 -1.69
C TYR A 15 1.26 15.04 -2.26
N SER A 16 0.71 14.87 -3.47
CA SER A 16 0.45 13.57 -4.09
C SER A 16 1.27 13.39 -5.36
N GLY A 17 2.57 13.71 -5.31
CA GLY A 17 3.48 13.52 -6.43
C GLY A 17 3.90 12.06 -6.63
N PRO A 18 4.78 11.76 -7.60
CA PRO A 18 5.36 10.43 -7.77
C PRO A 18 6.01 9.92 -6.47
N GLY A 19 5.76 8.64 -6.13
CA GLY A 19 6.24 8.00 -4.91
C GLY A 19 5.43 8.33 -3.66
N SER A 20 4.47 9.27 -3.72
CA SER A 20 3.57 9.54 -2.60
C SER A 20 2.56 8.41 -2.41
N ILE A 21 2.18 8.18 -1.15
CA ILE A 21 1.06 7.30 -0.78
C ILE A 21 -0.16 8.17 -0.56
N VAL A 22 -1.26 7.81 -1.23
CA VAL A 22 -2.54 8.51 -1.19
C VAL A 22 -3.60 7.55 -0.67
N ASN A 23 -4.34 8.01 0.35
CA ASN A 23 -5.52 7.29 0.82
C ASN A 23 -6.72 7.61 -0.07
N THR A 24 -7.32 6.58 -0.63
CA THR A 24 -8.62 6.63 -1.30
C THR A 24 -9.70 6.09 -0.35
N ARG A 25 -10.97 6.11 -0.78
CA ARG A 25 -12.08 5.62 0.04
C ARG A 25 -11.97 4.14 0.44
N TYR A 26 -11.36 3.31 -0.41
CA TYR A 26 -11.35 1.84 -0.24
C TYR A 26 -9.96 1.21 -0.41
N ASP A 27 -8.91 2.02 -0.52
CA ASP A 27 -7.54 1.57 -0.79
C ASP A 27 -6.50 2.64 -0.41
N ALA A 28 -5.26 2.23 -0.17
CA ALA A 28 -4.11 3.12 -0.10
C ALA A 28 -3.19 2.85 -1.30
N VAL A 29 -2.85 3.90 -2.04
CA VAL A 29 -2.27 3.78 -3.37
C VAL A 29 -1.00 4.59 -3.45
N MET A 30 0.06 4.01 -4.00
CA MET A 30 1.29 4.73 -4.31
C MET A 30 1.30 5.15 -5.77
N ILE A 31 1.63 6.42 -6.03
CA ILE A 31 1.73 6.97 -7.37
C ILE A 31 3.05 6.52 -8.00
N TYR A 32 2.99 5.98 -9.21
CA TYR A 32 4.20 5.55 -9.90
C TYR A 32 5.08 6.74 -10.33
N GLY A 33 6.37 6.46 -10.52
CA GLY A 33 7.33 7.38 -11.12
C GLY A 33 6.88 7.88 -12.51
N CYS A 34 7.24 9.13 -12.86
CA CYS A 34 6.90 9.74 -14.15
C CYS A 34 7.38 8.93 -15.37
N ASN A 35 8.36 8.04 -15.19
CA ASN A 35 8.90 7.17 -16.23
C ASN A 35 7.89 6.15 -16.76
N VAL A 36 6.90 5.74 -15.98
CA VAL A 36 5.84 4.81 -16.44
C VAL A 36 4.53 5.51 -16.78
N TRP A 37 4.52 6.85 -16.74
CA TRP A 37 3.35 7.60 -17.14
C TRP A 37 3.17 7.47 -18.65
N PRO A 38 1.92 7.36 -19.16
CA PRO A 38 1.65 7.29 -20.58
C PRO A 38 2.37 8.40 -21.36
N GLN A 39 3.20 8.02 -22.32
CA GLN A 39 4.00 8.97 -23.09
C GLN A 39 3.20 9.62 -24.22
N GLU A 40 2.26 8.87 -24.80
CA GLU A 40 1.49 9.30 -25.97
C GLU A 40 0.00 9.07 -25.78
N GLU A 41 -0.65 9.93 -25.02
CA GLU A 41 -2.11 10.01 -25.03
C GLU A 41 -2.57 11.46 -24.92
N LYS A 42 -2.84 12.11 -26.08
CA LYS A 42 -3.47 13.45 -26.16
C LYS A 42 -4.79 13.54 -25.37
N LYS A 43 -5.37 12.38 -25.01
CA LYS A 43 -6.60 12.24 -24.21
C LYS A 43 -6.37 12.28 -22.70
N ARG A 44 -5.13 12.16 -22.21
CA ARG A 44 -4.83 12.12 -20.75
C ARG A 44 -4.13 13.38 -20.24
N TYR A 45 -3.42 14.09 -21.11
CA TYR A 45 -2.66 15.28 -20.73
C TYR A 45 -2.94 16.44 -21.67
N LYS A 46 -3.04 17.65 -21.10
CA LYS A 46 -2.90 18.91 -21.81
C LYS A 46 -1.42 19.25 -21.89
N ILE A 47 -0.93 19.51 -23.10
CA ILE A 47 0.41 20.03 -23.31
C ILE A 47 0.41 21.53 -23.04
N LEU A 48 1.30 21.97 -22.17
CA LEU A 48 1.51 23.38 -21.81
C LEU A 48 2.88 23.83 -22.32
N HIS A 49 2.90 25.04 -22.85
CA HIS A 49 4.12 25.71 -23.30
C HIS A 49 4.43 26.90 -22.41
N HIS A 50 5.68 26.99 -21.97
CA HIS A 50 6.17 28.10 -21.16
C HIS A 50 7.67 28.28 -21.41
N GLU A 51 8.02 29.21 -22.29
CA GLU A 51 9.37 29.35 -22.87
C GLU A 51 10.47 29.41 -21.80
N LEU A 52 10.34 30.31 -20.82
CA LEU A 52 11.37 30.49 -19.79
C LEU A 52 11.59 29.23 -18.94
N LEU A 53 10.51 28.51 -18.60
CA LEU A 53 10.57 27.32 -17.78
C LEU A 53 11.11 26.12 -18.57
N GLN A 54 10.74 26.03 -19.84
CA GLN A 54 11.24 25.02 -20.79
C GLN A 54 12.74 25.17 -21.01
N GLN A 55 13.21 26.39 -21.24
CA GLN A 55 14.64 26.69 -21.36
C GLN A 55 15.39 26.37 -20.06
N LYS A 56 14.84 26.77 -18.91
CA LYS A 56 15.48 26.54 -17.61
C LYS A 56 15.56 25.06 -17.21
N LEU A 57 14.54 24.27 -17.50
CA LEU A 57 14.47 22.83 -17.17
C LEU A 57 15.02 21.93 -18.28
N ASN A 58 15.37 22.49 -19.44
CA ASN A 58 15.77 21.76 -20.64
C ASN A 58 14.73 20.70 -21.08
N ILE A 59 13.46 21.11 -21.16
CA ILE A 59 12.33 20.25 -21.56
C ILE A 59 11.60 20.84 -22.78
N SER A 60 11.04 19.99 -23.63
CA SER A 60 10.28 20.41 -24.82
C SER A 60 8.88 20.91 -24.50
N SER A 61 8.25 20.37 -23.44
CA SER A 61 6.87 20.68 -23.06
C SER A 61 6.57 20.28 -21.62
N ILE A 62 5.54 20.88 -21.05
CA ILE A 62 5.02 20.54 -19.72
C ILE A 62 3.70 19.78 -19.91
N ARG A 63 3.50 18.71 -19.14
CA ARG A 63 2.28 17.90 -19.22
C ARG A 63 1.40 18.16 -18.00
N MET A 64 0.16 18.58 -18.23
CA MET A 64 -0.86 18.73 -17.19
C MET A 64 -1.90 17.60 -17.32
N PRO A 65 -2.05 16.73 -16.31
CA PRO A 65 -3.10 15.72 -16.31
C PRO A 65 -4.49 16.35 -16.47
N LEU A 66 -5.31 15.80 -17.36
CA LEU A 66 -6.70 16.22 -17.53
C LEU A 66 -7.56 15.69 -16.38
N SER A 67 -8.62 16.42 -16.03
CA SER A 67 -9.56 16.05 -14.97
C SER A 67 -10.92 15.54 -15.50
N HIS A 68 -11.00 15.16 -16.79
CA HIS A 68 -12.25 14.75 -17.40
C HIS A 68 -12.59 13.27 -17.12
N ASP A 69 -13.88 13.05 -16.85
CA ASP A 69 -14.62 11.79 -16.72
C ASP A 69 -13.79 10.50 -16.61
N ARG A 70 -13.40 10.15 -15.37
CA ARG A 70 -12.83 8.84 -14.98
C ARG A 70 -11.60 8.36 -15.77
N SER A 71 -10.94 9.25 -16.49
CA SER A 71 -9.75 8.91 -17.25
C SER A 71 -8.62 8.55 -16.27
N PHE A 72 -8.10 7.33 -16.40
CA PHE A 72 -7.00 6.79 -15.57
C PHE A 72 -5.69 7.49 -15.93
N ASN A 73 -5.56 8.76 -15.54
CA ASN A 73 -4.47 9.63 -16.00
C ASN A 73 -3.20 9.50 -15.19
N ILE A 74 -3.32 9.03 -13.94
CA ILE A 74 -2.20 8.88 -13.02
C ILE A 74 -2.05 7.39 -12.70
N PRO A 75 -1.02 6.72 -13.21
CA PRO A 75 -0.77 5.34 -12.86
C PRO A 75 -0.41 5.25 -11.37
N CYS A 76 -1.03 4.31 -10.68
CA CYS A 76 -0.76 3.99 -9.28
C CYS A 76 -0.96 2.49 -9.01
N PHE A 77 -0.45 2.04 -7.87
CA PHE A 77 -0.61 0.66 -7.38
C PHE A 77 -0.96 0.67 -5.90
N SER A 78 -1.67 -0.35 -5.41
CA SER A 78 -2.01 -0.45 -3.98
C SER A 78 -0.74 -0.71 -3.18
N PHE A 79 -0.47 0.15 -2.20
CA PHE A 79 0.68 0.02 -1.33
C PHE A 79 0.38 0.55 0.09
N PRO A 80 0.72 -0.21 1.13
CA PRO A 80 1.22 -1.59 1.09
C PRO A 80 0.16 -2.59 0.58
N THR A 81 0.60 -3.75 0.11
CA THR A 81 -0.26 -4.87 -0.26
C THR A 81 -0.68 -5.72 0.93
N TRP A 82 0.07 -5.61 2.03
CA TRP A 82 -0.37 -6.13 3.32
C TRP A 82 -1.50 -5.27 3.89
N SER A 83 -2.56 -5.95 4.30
CA SER A 83 -3.72 -5.31 4.92
C SER A 83 -4.32 -6.17 6.03
N VAL A 84 -4.99 -5.51 6.98
CA VAL A 84 -5.68 -6.10 8.12
C VAL A 84 -7.19 -6.03 7.89
N CYS A 85 -7.89 -7.15 8.11
CA CYS A 85 -9.34 -7.18 8.06
C CYS A 85 -9.96 -6.47 9.28
N GLU A 86 -10.89 -5.54 9.04
CA GLU A 86 -11.56 -4.79 10.11
C GLU A 86 -12.42 -5.69 11.02
N ASN A 87 -13.06 -6.74 10.47
CA ASN A 87 -13.91 -7.66 11.23
C ASN A 87 -13.12 -8.74 11.98
N CYS A 88 -12.28 -9.51 11.28
CA CYS A 88 -11.62 -10.67 11.89
C CYS A 88 -10.15 -10.45 12.23
N GLN A 89 -9.57 -9.29 11.94
CA GLN A 89 -8.18 -8.95 12.23
C GLN A 89 -7.13 -9.85 11.54
N THR A 90 -7.52 -10.55 10.46
CA THR A 90 -6.58 -11.31 9.63
C THR A 90 -5.66 -10.36 8.88
N LEU A 91 -4.34 -10.58 9.02
CA LEU A 91 -3.31 -9.92 8.23
C LEU A 91 -3.04 -10.76 6.98
N GLN A 92 -3.22 -10.16 5.80
CA GLN A 92 -3.11 -10.84 4.51
C GLN A 92 -2.55 -9.92 3.43
N LYS A 93 -1.94 -10.50 2.40
CA LYS A 93 -1.61 -9.79 1.16
C LYS A 93 -2.82 -9.76 0.22
N HIS A 94 -2.92 -8.70 -0.56
CA HIS A 94 -3.79 -8.61 -1.72
C HIS A 94 -3.01 -8.24 -2.99
N PRO A 95 -3.58 -8.39 -4.20
CA PRO A 95 -2.93 -7.92 -5.42
C PRO A 95 -2.69 -6.41 -5.42
N THR A 96 -1.82 -5.92 -6.30
CA THR A 96 -1.48 -4.49 -6.46
C THR A 96 -2.58 -3.65 -7.13
N SER A 97 -3.73 -4.24 -7.47
CA SER A 97 -4.91 -3.56 -7.99
C SER A 97 -6.18 -4.33 -7.58
N PRO A 98 -7.21 -3.65 -7.08
CA PRO A 98 -8.49 -4.29 -6.80
C PRO A 98 -9.19 -4.66 -8.10
N LYS A 99 -10.06 -5.69 -8.03
CA LYS A 99 -10.86 -6.16 -9.17
C LYS A 99 -12.06 -5.26 -9.48
N ASN A 100 -12.52 -4.48 -8.50
CA ASN A 100 -13.68 -3.59 -8.61
C ASN A 100 -13.51 -2.36 -7.69
N SER A 101 -14.47 -1.46 -7.71
CA SER A 101 -14.45 -0.20 -6.95
C SER A 101 -14.64 -0.35 -5.43
N MET A 102 -14.94 -1.55 -4.93
CA MET A 102 -15.12 -1.80 -3.48
C MET A 102 -13.80 -2.11 -2.76
N GLY A 103 -12.66 -2.02 -3.45
CA GLY A 103 -11.35 -2.31 -2.88
C GLY A 103 -11.11 -3.81 -2.69
N PHE A 104 -10.47 -4.17 -1.58
CA PHE A 104 -10.11 -5.54 -1.24
C PHE A 104 -10.94 -6.10 -0.09
N VAL A 105 -11.19 -7.41 -0.16
CA VAL A 105 -12.01 -8.16 0.79
C VAL A 105 -11.16 -9.24 1.47
N CYS A 106 -11.40 -9.46 2.76
CA CYS A 106 -10.73 -10.54 3.49
C CYS A 106 -11.09 -11.93 2.94
N TRP A 107 -10.09 -12.73 2.56
CA TRP A 107 -10.32 -14.07 2.00
C TRP A 107 -10.97 -15.00 3.02
N TYR A 108 -10.59 -14.86 4.31
CA TYR A 108 -11.09 -15.70 5.38
C TYR A 108 -12.55 -15.39 5.69
N CYS A 109 -12.92 -14.11 5.79
CA CYS A 109 -14.31 -13.74 6.03
C CYS A 109 -15.22 -14.06 4.83
N GLU A 110 -14.74 -13.85 3.59
CA GLU A 110 -15.49 -14.21 2.39
C GLU A 110 -15.79 -15.72 2.35
N LYS A 111 -14.80 -16.57 2.69
CA LYS A 111 -14.99 -18.01 2.79
C LYS A 111 -16.00 -18.43 3.87
N ASN A 112 -16.14 -17.65 4.94
CA ASN A 112 -17.06 -17.92 6.05
C ASN A 112 -18.42 -17.23 5.88
N GLY A 113 -18.74 -16.69 4.70
CA GLY A 113 -20.06 -16.12 4.40
C GLY A 113 -20.35 -14.77 5.06
N VAL A 114 -19.33 -14.07 5.55
CA VAL A 114 -19.49 -12.72 6.09
C VAL A 114 -19.75 -11.74 4.93
N LYS A 115 -20.63 -10.74 5.14
CA LYS A 115 -20.95 -9.74 4.13
C LYS A 115 -19.72 -8.94 3.73
N LYS A 116 -19.57 -8.64 2.43
CA LYS A 116 -18.40 -7.93 1.89
C LYS A 116 -18.17 -6.56 2.54
N GLU A 117 -19.23 -5.85 2.90
CA GLU A 117 -19.16 -4.56 3.60
C GLU A 117 -18.46 -4.63 4.96
N ASP A 118 -18.59 -5.75 5.67
CA ASP A 118 -17.97 -5.99 6.98
C ASP A 118 -16.55 -6.58 6.84
N CYS A 119 -16.15 -6.97 5.63
CA CYS A 119 -14.90 -7.68 5.36
C CYS A 119 -13.80 -6.80 4.79
N ARG A 120 -13.92 -5.47 4.98
CA ARG A 120 -12.97 -4.50 4.42
C ARG A 120 -11.57 -4.72 4.97
N LEU A 121 -10.61 -4.46 4.10
CA LEU A 121 -9.20 -4.47 4.41
C LEU A 121 -8.70 -3.05 4.60
N THR A 122 -8.13 -2.77 5.77
CA THR A 122 -7.36 -1.55 6.02
C THR A 122 -5.88 -1.84 5.74
N HIS A 123 -5.20 -0.94 5.03
CA HIS A 123 -3.77 -1.07 4.76
C HIS A 123 -2.95 -1.22 6.04
N ALA A 124 -1.92 -2.06 6.00
CA ALA A 124 -0.99 -2.22 7.11
C ALA A 124 -0.21 -0.91 7.34
N ARG A 125 0.11 -0.61 8.60
CA ARG A 125 0.67 0.70 8.99
C ARG A 125 2.20 0.77 9.01
N PHE A 126 2.88 -0.25 8.50
CA PHE A 126 4.34 -0.33 8.53
C PHE A 126 4.89 -0.54 7.12
N ALA A 127 5.92 0.22 6.81
CA ALA A 127 6.77 0.08 5.63
C ALA A 127 8.23 0.22 6.08
N VAL A 128 9.17 -0.29 5.28
CA VAL A 128 10.60 -0.12 5.51
C VAL A 128 11.19 0.79 4.44
N ILE A 129 12.19 1.57 4.81
CA ILE A 129 12.90 2.46 3.90
C ILE A 129 14.40 2.21 4.05
N CYS A 130 15.11 2.00 2.94
CA CYS A 130 16.55 1.85 2.98
C CYS A 130 17.26 3.23 3.01
N LYS A 131 18.55 3.26 3.37
CA LYS A 131 19.36 4.50 3.42
C LYS A 131 19.41 5.28 2.10
N LYS A 132 19.13 4.61 0.97
CA LYS A 132 19.06 5.22 -0.37
C LYS A 132 17.67 5.75 -0.73
N GLY A 133 16.67 5.59 0.14
CA GLY A 133 15.31 6.08 -0.04
C GLY A 133 14.34 5.13 -0.75
N HIS A 134 14.73 3.87 -1.05
CA HIS A 134 13.77 2.89 -1.56
C HIS A 134 12.83 2.45 -0.43
N ILE A 135 11.54 2.40 -0.74
CA ILE A 135 10.49 1.92 0.15
C ILE A 135 10.14 0.48 -0.20
N ASP A 136 9.87 -0.33 0.82
CA ASP A 136 9.39 -1.70 0.69
C ASP A 136 8.38 -2.01 1.80
N GLU A 137 7.68 -3.13 1.69
CA GLU A 137 6.75 -3.58 2.71
C GLU A 137 7.48 -4.01 3.98
N PHE A 138 6.84 -3.82 5.14
CA PHE A 138 7.35 -4.40 6.36
C PHE A 138 7.36 -5.94 6.26
N PRO A 139 8.45 -6.62 6.67
CA PRO A 139 8.60 -8.06 6.50
C PRO A 139 7.77 -8.82 7.56
N TRP A 140 6.44 -8.77 7.44
CA TRP A 140 5.50 -9.28 8.44
C TRP A 140 5.68 -10.76 8.76
N GLU A 141 5.93 -11.57 7.72
CA GLU A 141 6.15 -13.01 7.89
C GLU A 141 7.45 -13.28 8.64
N GLU A 142 8.57 -12.70 8.20
CA GLU A 142 9.86 -12.87 8.86
C GLU A 142 9.85 -12.27 10.27
N TRP A 143 9.09 -11.20 10.48
CA TRP A 143 8.98 -10.53 11.77
C TRP A 143 8.36 -11.44 12.82
N VAL A 144 7.19 -12.03 12.55
CA VAL A 144 6.49 -12.90 13.52
C VAL A 144 7.21 -14.24 13.75
N HIS A 145 7.99 -14.70 12.76
CA HIS A 145 8.74 -15.95 12.83
C HIS A 145 10.20 -15.77 13.23
N HIS A 146 10.60 -14.63 13.79
CA HIS A 146 12.00 -14.34 14.13
C HIS A 146 12.70 -15.42 14.98
N ASP A 147 11.96 -16.07 15.87
CA ASP A 147 12.51 -17.13 16.74
C ASP A 147 12.34 -18.53 16.13
N LYS A 148 11.96 -18.61 14.86
CA LYS A 148 11.81 -19.85 14.09
C LYS A 148 13.00 -20.08 13.16
N PRO A 149 13.32 -21.33 12.82
CA PRO A 149 14.38 -21.63 11.84
C PRO A 149 14.19 -20.83 10.54
N ASN A 150 15.24 -20.13 10.11
CA ASN A 150 15.26 -19.28 8.91
C ASN A 150 14.20 -18.16 8.87
N ASN A 151 13.64 -17.74 10.01
CA ASN A 151 12.57 -16.74 10.10
C ASN A 151 11.33 -17.10 9.27
N LYS A 152 10.97 -18.39 9.20
CA LYS A 152 9.88 -18.89 8.35
C LYS A 152 8.84 -19.69 9.13
N CYS A 153 7.64 -19.77 8.56
CA CYS A 153 6.58 -20.64 9.05
C CYS A 153 6.92 -22.11 8.75
N GLU A 154 6.97 -22.95 9.78
CA GLU A 154 7.34 -24.38 9.67
C GLU A 154 6.26 -25.23 8.98
N LYS A 155 4.99 -24.81 9.02
CA LYS A 155 3.84 -25.67 8.69
C LYS A 155 3.19 -25.42 7.31
N LYS A 156 3.66 -24.46 6.51
CA LYS A 156 3.04 -24.17 5.21
C LYS A 156 4.04 -23.73 4.13
N PRO A 157 4.09 -24.42 2.97
CA PRO A 157 4.50 -23.78 1.73
C PRO A 157 3.38 -22.84 1.28
N GLY A 158 3.56 -21.52 1.45
CA GLY A 158 2.59 -20.47 1.12
C GLY A 158 2.42 -19.42 2.23
N SER A 159 1.45 -18.51 2.09
CA SER A 159 1.25 -17.44 3.09
C SER A 159 0.67 -17.98 4.41
N PRO A 160 1.33 -17.74 5.55
CA PRO A 160 0.85 -18.17 6.87
C PRO A 160 -0.43 -17.43 7.26
N PHE A 161 -1.29 -18.10 8.03
CA PHE A 161 -2.48 -17.46 8.58
C PHE A 161 -2.10 -16.58 9.77
N MET A 162 -2.03 -15.28 9.56
CA MET A 162 -1.61 -14.30 10.56
C MET A 162 -2.77 -13.43 11.04
N LYS A 163 -2.74 -13.11 12.33
CA LYS A 163 -3.65 -12.15 12.97
C LYS A 163 -2.85 -10.95 13.44
N PHE A 164 -3.40 -9.76 13.23
CA PHE A 164 -2.90 -8.53 13.80
C PHE A 164 -3.73 -8.18 15.04
N ALA A 165 -3.11 -7.67 16.09
CA ALA A 165 -3.80 -7.21 17.28
C ALA A 165 -3.26 -5.83 17.67
N ALA A 166 -4.15 -4.87 17.85
CA ALA A 166 -3.84 -3.59 18.47
C ALA A 166 -4.34 -3.61 19.92
N ARG A 167 -3.40 -3.65 20.86
CA ARG A 167 -3.65 -3.55 22.30
C ARG A 167 -3.85 -2.07 22.63
N GLN A 168 -4.66 -1.76 23.64
CA GLN A 168 -4.92 -0.38 24.08
C GLN A 168 -4.18 -0.08 25.40
N GLU A 169 -3.04 -0.73 25.63
CA GLU A 169 -2.29 -0.59 26.87
C GLU A 169 -1.41 0.67 26.87
N SER A 170 -0.94 1.10 25.70
CA SER A 170 -0.30 2.40 25.49
C SER A 170 -0.46 2.92 24.04
N SER A 171 0.27 3.99 23.69
CA SER A 171 0.39 4.50 22.31
C SER A 171 1.72 4.09 21.64
N ALA A 172 2.32 2.97 22.08
CA ALA A 172 3.66 2.56 21.68
C ALA A 172 3.61 1.38 20.69
N LEU A 173 4.70 1.13 19.94
CA LEU A 173 4.74 0.04 18.96
C LEU A 173 4.56 -1.35 19.58
N LYS A 174 4.84 -1.52 20.88
CA LYS A 174 4.60 -2.77 21.63
C LYS A 174 3.11 -3.17 21.66
N ASP A 175 2.22 -2.21 21.46
CA ASP A 175 0.78 -2.43 21.47
C ASP A 175 0.31 -3.16 20.22
N TYR A 176 1.09 -3.11 19.14
CA TYR A 176 0.81 -3.90 17.95
C TYR A 176 1.49 -5.26 18.08
N ALA A 177 0.72 -6.33 17.84
CA ALA A 177 1.23 -7.69 17.88
C ALA A 177 0.71 -8.52 16.72
N ILE A 178 1.53 -9.48 16.30
CA ILE A 178 1.23 -10.41 15.22
C ILE A 178 1.29 -11.81 15.80
N THR A 179 0.29 -12.62 15.46
CA THR A 179 0.25 -14.04 15.81
C THR A 179 0.08 -14.87 14.54
N CYS A 180 0.94 -15.84 14.33
CA CYS A 180 0.78 -16.84 13.27
C CYS A 180 0.03 -18.06 13.81
N LEU A 181 -1.24 -18.22 13.40
CA LEU A 181 -2.07 -19.36 13.78
C LEU A 181 -1.72 -20.66 13.04
N SER A 182 -0.76 -20.60 12.10
CA SER A 182 -0.35 -21.77 11.32
C SER A 182 0.78 -22.59 11.98
N CYS A 183 1.69 -21.99 12.75
CA CYS A 183 2.84 -22.71 13.32
C CYS A 183 3.03 -22.49 14.84
N HIS A 184 2.31 -23.26 15.66
CA HIS A 184 2.46 -23.21 17.12
C HIS A 184 2.27 -21.81 17.73
N ASN A 185 1.43 -20.97 17.11
CA ASN A 185 1.16 -19.60 17.57
C ASN A 185 2.43 -18.74 17.74
N ALA A 186 3.35 -18.78 16.77
CA ALA A 186 4.45 -17.83 16.73
C ALA A 186 3.92 -16.40 16.93
N TYR A 187 4.56 -15.64 17.81
CA TYR A 187 4.04 -14.39 18.34
C TYR A 187 5.15 -13.36 18.46
N ARG A 188 4.89 -12.14 18.01
CA ARG A 188 5.80 -11.02 18.23
C ARG A 188 5.06 -9.69 18.27
N THR A 189 5.51 -8.78 19.12
CA THR A 189 5.06 -7.38 19.10
C THR A 189 5.83 -6.60 18.05
N CYS A 190 5.35 -5.41 17.64
CA CYS A 190 6.10 -4.51 16.77
C CYS A 190 7.14 -3.67 17.55
N SER A 191 7.46 -4.04 18.80
CA SER A 191 8.52 -3.40 19.56
C SER A 191 9.88 -3.59 18.85
N GLY A 192 10.65 -2.51 18.75
CA GLY A 192 11.93 -2.50 18.05
C GLY A 192 11.82 -2.56 16.52
N ALA A 193 10.63 -2.42 15.94
CA ALA A 193 10.45 -2.39 14.48
C ALA A 193 11.19 -1.22 13.80
N THR A 194 11.49 -0.16 14.55
CA THR A 194 12.25 1.03 14.12
C THR A 194 13.74 0.93 14.40
N ASP A 195 14.18 -0.11 15.10
CA ASP A 195 15.58 -0.23 15.51
C ASP A 195 16.43 -0.60 14.31
N ILE A 196 17.62 -0.01 14.24
CA ILE A 196 18.60 -0.34 13.20
C ILE A 196 19.05 -1.77 13.45
N ARG A 197 18.73 -2.67 12.52
CA ARG A 197 19.25 -4.03 12.57
C ARG A 197 20.76 -3.99 12.25
N PRO A 198 21.60 -4.69 13.04
CA PRO A 198 23.04 -4.77 12.81
C PRO A 198 23.39 -5.39 11.45
#